data_AF-A0A553PB76-F1
#
_entry.id   AF-A0A553PB76-F1
#
_cell.length_a   1.000
_cell.length_b   1.000
_cell.length_c   1.000
_cell.angle_alpha   90.00
_cell.angle_beta   90.00
_cell.angle_gamma   90.00
#
_symmetry.space_group_name_H-M   'P 1'
#
loop_
_entity.id
_entity.type
_entity.pdbx_description
1 polymer ?
#
loop_
_entity_poly.entity_id
_entity_poly.type
_entity_poly.pdbx_seq_one_letter_code
_entity_poly.pdbx_strand_id
1 'polypeptide(L)'
;MITLISLSDLPDYSKITFPRTTAIPLENLVPDAPSEAQALFKRFIKYDSKKRMSAQEALQDMYFFVPPFPARQPDMPKIPSKDPDSKSKAKEAQSPPFGSEAWETKMETAKFEDLFEDLLSLKV
;
A
#
# COMPACT_ATOMS: atom_id res chain seq x y z
N MET A 1 29.50 -9.69 1.97
CA MET A 1 29.35 -9.66 0.49
C MET A 1 27.99 -10.26 0.17
N ILE A 2 27.03 -9.46 -0.29
CA ILE A 2 25.72 -9.98 -0.69
C ILE A 2 25.91 -10.56 -2.08
N THR A 3 25.79 -11.88 -2.23
CA THR A 3 25.88 -12.57 -3.51
C THR A 3 24.70 -12.17 -4.38
N LEU A 4 24.98 -11.46 -5.47
CA LEU A 4 24.02 -11.17 -6.53
C LEU A 4 23.70 -12.49 -7.24
N ILE A 5 22.63 -13.16 -6.82
CA ILE A 5 22.04 -14.28 -7.56
C ILE A 5 21.70 -13.76 -8.97
N SER A 6 22.26 -14.41 -10.00
CA SER A 6 21.95 -14.07 -11.39
C SER A 6 20.51 -14.50 -11.70
N LEU A 7 19.85 -13.80 -12.61
CA LEU A 7 18.47 -14.10 -13.03
C LEU A 7 18.32 -15.57 -13.48
N SER A 8 19.39 -16.13 -14.07
CA SER A 8 19.49 -17.52 -14.53
C SER A 8 19.49 -18.58 -13.42
N ASP A 9 19.85 -18.19 -12.20
CA ASP A 9 20.03 -19.11 -11.07
C ASP A 9 18.74 -19.25 -10.25
N LEU A 10 17.68 -18.51 -10.61
CA LEU A 10 16.39 -18.65 -9.95
C LEU A 10 15.76 -20.01 -10.29
N PRO A 11 15.19 -20.72 -9.29
CA PRO A 11 14.68 -22.09 -9.43
C PRO A 11 13.55 -22.23 -10.46
N ASP A 12 12.87 -21.14 -10.80
CA ASP A 12 11.78 -21.08 -11.77
C ASP A 12 12.08 -20.18 -12.97
N TYR A 13 13.34 -19.75 -13.14
CA TYR A 13 13.77 -19.07 -14.35
C TYR A 13 13.46 -19.98 -15.55
N SER A 14 12.75 -19.45 -16.55
CA SER A 14 12.21 -20.15 -17.74
C SER A 14 10.96 -21.02 -17.58
N LYS A 15 10.43 -21.27 -16.37
CA LYS A 15 9.19 -22.05 -16.19
C LYS A 15 7.92 -21.20 -16.28
N ILE A 16 8.01 -19.92 -15.92
CA ILE A 16 6.89 -18.98 -15.98
C ILE A 16 7.00 -18.21 -17.30
N THR A 17 6.02 -18.39 -18.17
CA THR A 17 5.89 -17.61 -19.41
C THR A 17 4.65 -16.74 -19.30
N PHE A 18 4.78 -15.46 -19.63
CA PHE A 18 3.64 -14.56 -19.74
C PHE A 18 3.17 -14.54 -21.18
N PRO A 19 1.96 -15.02 -21.49
CA PRO A 19 1.43 -14.92 -22.84
C PRO A 19 1.30 -13.45 -23.23
N ARG A 20 1.51 -13.15 -24.51
CA ARG A 20 1.33 -11.80 -25.02
C ARG A 20 -0.15 -11.44 -24.94
N THR A 21 -0.47 -10.45 -24.12
CA THR A 21 -1.84 -9.93 -23.99
C THR A 21 -2.00 -8.67 -24.83
N THR A 22 -3.18 -8.53 -25.44
CA THR A 22 -3.58 -7.27 -26.08
C THR A 22 -3.98 -6.27 -25.01
N ALA A 23 -3.61 -5.00 -25.20
CA ALA A 23 -4.06 -3.94 -24.30
C ALA A 23 -5.59 -3.80 -24.39
N ILE A 24 -6.24 -3.77 -23.22
CA ILE A 24 -7.68 -3.50 -23.11
C ILE A 24 -7.82 -1.99 -22.86
N PRO A 25 -8.63 -1.27 -23.64
CA PRO A 25 -8.93 0.14 -23.38
C PRO A 25 -9.54 0.31 -21.98
N LEU A 26 -9.12 1.35 -21.28
CA LEU A 26 -9.57 1.58 -19.91
C LEU A 26 -11.07 1.92 -19.86
N GLU A 27 -11.56 2.57 -20.90
CA GLU A 27 -12.95 2.94 -21.12
C GLU A 27 -13.87 1.70 -21.06
N ASN A 28 -13.36 0.55 -21.49
CA ASN A 28 -14.09 -0.72 -21.47
C ASN A 28 -14.02 -1.41 -20.10
N LEU A 29 -12.97 -1.15 -19.32
CA LEU A 29 -12.78 -1.75 -17.99
C LEU A 29 -13.56 -0.99 -16.91
N VAL A 30 -13.66 0.34 -17.05
CA VAL A 30 -14.31 1.21 -16.06
C VAL A 30 -15.25 2.19 -16.77
N PRO A 31 -16.36 1.69 -17.36
CA PRO A 31 -17.26 2.52 -18.16
C PRO A 31 -17.98 3.59 -17.34
N ASP A 32 -18.18 3.36 -16.05
CA ASP A 32 -18.91 4.26 -15.15
C ASP A 32 -18.03 5.42 -14.63
N ALA A 33 -16.72 5.39 -14.89
CA ALA A 33 -15.82 6.43 -14.43
C ALA A 33 -15.88 7.67 -15.34
N PRO A 34 -15.84 8.89 -14.78
CA PRO A 34 -15.76 10.10 -15.59
C PRO A 34 -14.44 10.16 -16.36
N SER A 35 -14.42 10.88 -17.48
CA SER A 35 -13.26 10.95 -18.39
C SER A 35 -12.00 11.45 -17.68
N GLU A 36 -12.14 12.37 -16.74
CA GLU A 36 -11.08 12.93 -15.91
C GLU A 36 -10.46 11.86 -15.02
N ALA A 37 -11.27 11.01 -14.38
CA ALA A 37 -10.79 9.90 -13.56
C ALA A 37 -10.04 8.87 -14.41
N GLN A 38 -10.58 8.56 -15.60
CA GLN A 38 -9.92 7.63 -16.53
C GLN A 38 -8.57 8.19 -17.00
N ALA A 39 -8.49 9.48 -17.29
CA ALA A 39 -7.26 10.16 -17.68
C ALA A 39 -6.21 10.13 -16.56
N LEU A 40 -6.61 10.39 -15.32
CA LEU A 40 -5.73 10.29 -14.14
C LEU A 40 -5.26 8.84 -13.92
N PHE A 41 -6.16 7.87 -13.98
CA PHE A 41 -5.85 6.45 -13.74
C PHE A 41 -4.84 5.88 -14.74
N LYS A 42 -4.93 6.27 -16.02
CA LYS A 42 -3.93 5.91 -17.05
C LYS A 42 -2.50 6.31 -16.69
N ARG A 43 -2.32 7.37 -15.90
CA ARG A 43 -0.98 7.85 -15.48
C ARG A 43 -0.38 7.02 -14.33
N PHE A 44 -1.22 6.33 -13.55
CA PHE A 44 -0.78 5.44 -12.47
C PHE A 44 -0.39 4.04 -12.96
N ILE A 45 -1.12 3.48 -13.92
CA ILE A 45 -0.97 2.08 -14.36
C ILE A 45 0.16 1.85 -15.38
N LYS A 46 1.21 2.67 -15.37
CA LYS A 46 2.39 2.46 -16.23
C LYS A 46 3.33 1.40 -15.64
N TYR A 47 3.79 0.48 -16.49
CA TYR A 47 4.77 -0.55 -16.13
C TYR A 47 6.13 0.03 -15.76
N ASP A 48 6.58 1.04 -16.51
CA ASP A 48 7.81 1.76 -16.21
C ASP A 48 7.62 2.64 -14.97
N SER A 49 8.28 2.27 -13.88
CA SER A 49 8.17 2.94 -12.59
C SER A 49 8.61 4.40 -12.65
N LYS A 50 9.57 4.75 -13.53
CA LYS A 50 10.06 6.12 -13.69
C LYS A 50 9.06 7.02 -14.42
N LYS A 51 8.13 6.44 -15.17
CA LYS A 51 7.08 7.17 -15.91
C LYS A 51 5.77 7.27 -15.13
N ARG A 52 5.67 6.57 -13.99
CA ARG A 52 4.50 6.59 -13.13
C ARG A 52 4.40 7.95 -12.44
N MET A 53 3.19 8.51 -12.44
CA MET A 53 2.91 9.81 -11.80
C MET A 53 3.12 9.74 -10.29
N SER A 54 3.71 10.79 -9.71
CA SER A 54 3.87 10.92 -8.26
C SER A 54 2.56 11.37 -7.59
N ALA A 55 2.43 11.13 -6.28
CA ALA A 55 1.26 11.57 -5.53
C ALA A 55 1.12 13.10 -5.50
N GLN A 56 2.25 13.82 -5.39
CA GLN A 56 2.27 15.28 -5.35
C GLN A 56 1.75 15.90 -6.66
N GLU A 57 2.14 15.34 -7.81
CA GLU A 57 1.63 15.76 -9.11
C GLU A 57 0.15 15.36 -9.29
N ALA A 58 -0.24 14.16 -8.84
CA ALA A 58 -1.61 13.68 -8.98
C ALA A 58 -2.63 14.53 -8.21
N LEU A 59 -2.26 15.04 -7.03
CA LEU A 59 -3.14 15.91 -6.23
C LEU A 59 -3.49 17.23 -6.93
N GLN A 60 -2.72 17.63 -7.95
CA GLN A 60 -2.96 18.83 -8.74
C GLN A 60 -3.83 18.57 -9.98
N ASP A 61 -4.26 17.33 -10.21
CA ASP A 61 -5.07 16.97 -11.38
C ASP A 61 -6.51 17.51 -11.27
N MET A 62 -7.10 17.84 -12.43
CA MET A 62 -8.46 18.39 -12.52
C MET A 62 -9.52 17.50 -11.89
N TYR A 63 -9.30 16.19 -11.83
CA TYR A 63 -10.20 15.25 -11.19
C TYR A 63 -10.60 15.67 -9.76
N PHE A 64 -9.70 16.30 -9.00
CA PHE A 64 -9.99 16.73 -7.62
C PHE A 64 -10.72 18.08 -7.53
N PHE A 65 -10.79 18.83 -8.63
CA PHE A 65 -11.38 20.17 -8.68
C PHE A 65 -12.69 20.23 -9.48
N VAL A 66 -13.14 19.11 -10.03
CA VAL A 66 -14.40 18.97 -10.78
C VAL A 66 -15.36 18.09 -9.97
N PRO A 67 -16.67 18.39 -9.93
CA PRO A 67 -17.63 17.51 -9.28
C PRO A 67 -17.68 16.12 -9.95
N PRO A 68 -17.93 15.03 -9.21
CA PRO A 68 -18.28 14.99 -7.79
C PRO A 68 -17.06 15.17 -6.87
N PHE A 69 -17.20 16.04 -5.86
CA PHE A 69 -16.17 16.22 -4.84
C PHE A 69 -16.08 15.02 -3.90
N PRO A 70 -14.93 14.80 -3.25
CA PRO A 70 -14.78 13.74 -2.25
C PRO A 70 -15.86 13.83 -1.17
N ALA A 71 -16.44 12.68 -0.83
CA ALA A 71 -17.39 12.58 0.27
C ALA A 71 -16.72 12.94 1.60
N ARG A 72 -17.48 13.56 2.51
CA ARG A 72 -16.99 13.78 3.87
C ARG A 72 -16.94 12.43 4.58
N GLN A 73 -15.94 12.26 5.45
CA GLN A 73 -15.77 11.01 6.20
C GLN A 73 -17.05 10.52 6.93
N PRO A 74 -17.90 11.37 7.52
CA PRO A 74 -19.14 10.93 8.17
C PRO A 74 -20.20 10.39 7.21
N ASP A 75 -20.17 10.81 5.94
CA ASP A 75 -21.13 10.42 4.91
C ASP A 75 -20.74 9.10 4.22
N MET A 76 -19.53 8.60 4.50
CA MET A 76 -19.07 7.32 3.98
C MET A 76 -19.78 6.15 4.68
N PRO A 77 -20.07 5.05 3.95
CA PRO A 77 -20.69 3.88 4.53
C PRO A 77 -19.79 3.29 5.63
N LYS A 78 -20.35 3.10 6.83
CA LYS A 78 -19.65 2.44 7.93
C LYS A 78 -19.69 0.93 7.70
N ILE A 79 -18.53 0.31 7.71
CA ILE A 79 -18.43 -1.15 7.73
C ILE A 79 -18.93 -1.60 9.11
N PRO A 80 -19.95 -2.48 9.19
CA PRO A 80 -20.41 -2.98 10.48
C PRO A 80 -19.29 -3.79 11.13
N SER A 81 -18.91 -3.43 12.36
CA SER A 81 -18.01 -4.25 13.17
C SER A 81 -18.69 -5.58 13.43
N LYS A 82 -18.07 -6.68 12.98
CA LYS A 82 -18.60 -8.04 13.21
C LYS A 82 -18.44 -8.49 14.67
N ASP A 83 -17.74 -7.69 15.48
CA ASP A 83 -17.47 -7.97 16.88
C ASP A 83 -18.59 -7.40 17.77
N PRO A 84 -19.38 -8.24 18.47
CA PRO A 84 -20.41 -7.77 19.39
C PRO A 84 -19.86 -7.00 20.62
N ASP A 85 -18.55 -7.00 20.84
CA ASP A 85 -17.92 -6.49 22.07
C ASP A 85 -17.09 -5.20 21.94
N SER A 86 -17.08 -4.52 20.79
CA SER A 86 -16.30 -3.27 20.64
C SER A 86 -16.98 -2.02 21.23
N LYS A 87 -17.81 -2.18 22.27
CA LYS A 87 -18.22 -1.08 23.18
C LYS A 87 -17.25 -0.98 24.37
N SER A 88 -15.96 -1.15 24.16
CA SER A 88 -14.98 -0.63 25.10
C SER A 88 -14.94 0.89 24.90
N LYS A 89 -15.34 1.64 25.93
CA LYS A 89 -15.08 3.08 26.05
C LYS A 89 -13.64 3.33 25.58
N ALA A 90 -13.48 3.99 24.44
CA ALA A 90 -12.23 4.66 24.12
C ALA A 90 -12.06 5.79 25.14
N LYS A 91 -11.50 5.47 26.31
CA LYS A 91 -10.66 6.45 26.98
C LYS A 91 -9.56 6.72 25.99
N GLU A 92 -9.52 7.95 25.52
CA GLU A 92 -8.51 8.51 24.66
C GLU A 92 -7.12 8.13 25.18
N ALA A 93 -6.60 7.02 24.67
CA ALA A 93 -5.18 6.74 24.71
C ALA A 93 -4.60 7.71 23.69
N GLN A 94 -4.24 8.90 24.17
CA GLN A 94 -3.44 9.84 23.41
C GLN A 94 -2.25 9.06 22.86
N SER A 95 -2.25 8.86 21.56
CA SER A 95 -1.10 8.32 20.85
C SER A 95 0.07 9.24 21.22
N PRO A 96 1.22 8.72 21.66
CA PRO A 96 2.39 9.56 21.86
C PRO A 96 2.62 10.38 20.58
N PRO A 97 2.98 11.67 20.68
CA PRO A 97 3.27 12.47 19.50
C PRO A 97 4.30 11.72 18.64
N PHE A 98 4.03 11.65 17.34
CA PHE A 98 4.91 11.01 16.37
C PHE A 98 6.31 11.64 16.50
N GLY A 99 7.28 10.85 16.98
CA GLY A 99 8.64 11.32 17.31
C GLY A 99 8.99 11.46 18.80
N SER A 100 8.17 11.00 19.75
CA SER A 100 8.58 10.96 21.17
C SER A 100 9.59 9.84 21.45
N GLU A 101 10.64 10.11 22.24
CA GLU A 101 11.72 9.18 22.64
C GLU A 101 11.25 7.82 23.19
N ALA A 102 9.98 7.71 23.60
CA ALA A 102 9.37 6.49 24.15
C ALA A 102 9.41 5.26 23.22
N TRP A 103 9.46 5.43 21.89
CA TRP A 103 9.64 4.30 20.95
C TRP A 103 11.11 3.89 20.80
N GLU A 104 12.05 4.81 21.00
CA GLU A 104 13.50 4.55 20.93
C GLU A 104 13.96 3.78 22.18
N THR A 105 13.53 4.19 23.38
CA THR A 105 13.97 3.54 24.64
C THR A 105 13.47 2.10 24.75
N LYS A 106 12.32 1.79 24.13
CA LYS A 106 11.75 0.43 24.10
C LYS A 106 12.48 -0.49 23.13
N MET A 107 13.15 0.06 22.11
CA MET A 107 14.02 -0.69 21.20
C MET A 107 15.45 -0.82 21.71
N GLU A 108 15.97 0.17 22.45
CA GLU A 108 17.34 0.11 23.00
C GLU A 108 17.51 -0.88 24.16
N THR A 109 16.44 -1.13 24.93
CA THR A 109 16.49 -2.08 26.06
C THR A 109 16.19 -3.52 25.65
N ALA A 110 15.63 -3.74 24.47
CA ALA A 110 15.52 -5.06 23.87
C ALA A 110 16.85 -5.35 23.16
N LYS A 111 17.71 -6.16 23.78
CA LYS A 111 18.92 -6.62 23.11
C LYS A 111 18.52 -7.35 21.84
N PHE A 112 18.89 -6.74 20.72
CA PHE A 112 18.61 -7.21 19.36
C PHE A 112 19.14 -8.64 19.10
N GLU A 113 20.08 -9.12 19.92
CA GLU A 113 20.63 -10.47 19.88
C GLU A 113 19.64 -11.53 20.41
N ASP A 114 18.79 -11.20 21.39
CA ASP A 114 17.84 -12.15 21.99
C ASP A 114 16.68 -12.48 21.02
N LEU A 115 16.34 -11.56 20.12
CA LEU A 115 15.30 -11.75 19.11
C LEU A 115 15.76 -12.57 17.89
N PHE A 116 17.07 -12.64 17.64
CA PHE A 116 17.60 -13.33 16.47
C PHE A 116 17.82 -14.83 16.73
N GLU A 117 18.21 -15.20 17.95
CA GLU A 117 18.38 -16.59 18.37
C GLU A 117 17.05 -17.35 18.46
N ASP A 118 15.98 -16.68 18.91
CA ASP A 118 14.62 -17.27 18.94
C ASP A 118 14.09 -17.57 17.51
N LEU A 119 14.48 -16.75 16.53
CA LEU A 119 14.03 -16.93 15.14
C LEU A 119 14.82 -18.02 14.40
N LEU A 120 16.06 -18.27 14.80
CA LEU A 120 16.89 -19.37 14.30
C LEU A 120 16.55 -20.71 14.96
N SER A 121 16.05 -20.70 16.19
CA SER A 121 15.60 -21.91 16.90
C SER A 121 14.23 -22.42 16.39
N LEU A 122 13.46 -21.56 15.70
CA LEU A 122 12.16 -21.92 15.11
C LEU A 122 12.30 -22.47 13.67
N LYS A 123 13.18 -23.46 13.50
CA LYS A 123 13.20 -24.34 12.32
C LYS A 123 13.84 -25.69 12.68
N VAL A 124 13.03 -26.53 13.32
CA VAL A 124 13.19 -28.00 13.31
C VAL A 124 12.43 -28.53 12.10
#